data_AF-A0A7R9ZZY9-F1
#
_entry.id   AF-A0A7R9ZZY9-F1
#
_cell.length_a   1.000
_cell.length_b   1.000
_cell.length_c   1.000
_cell.angle_alpha   90.00
_cell.angle_beta   90.00
_cell.angle_gamma   90.00
#
_symmetry.space_group_name_H-M   'P 1'
#
loop_
_entity.id
_entity.type
_entity.pdbx_description
1 polymer ?
#
loop_
_entity_poly.entity_id
_entity_poly.type
_entity_poly.pdbx_seq_one_letter_code
_entity_poly.pdbx_strand_id
1 'polypeptide(L)'
;GLEVAVGSRSEAALRAALAEAAALGIQGSAVKKAAAALVRAVATKELEDATAALGAKEDGGQRLRLALVHALEVGIEDTVALDTALEAARERGLDPALLQAAEVALTRLVGAQGLLEATEARDESSLAEALTMARECGVEAATLRGAEAKLRQLAATRQLVAARELVAALELTGAVAEEDLASLRAALVEARVAGANEGAVAEATAVLE
;
A
#
# COMPACT_ATOMS: atom_id res chain seq x y z
N GLY A 1 -21.24 2.13 3.54
CA GLY A 1 -20.98 3.47 4.13
C GLY A 1 -19.52 3.63 4.50
N LEU A 2 -19.06 3.03 5.60
CA LEU A 2 -17.73 3.25 6.17
C LEU A 2 -16.56 3.03 5.21
N GLU A 3 -16.55 1.93 4.44
CA GLU A 3 -15.44 1.65 3.50
C GLU A 3 -15.34 2.70 2.39
N VAL A 4 -16.49 3.15 1.86
CA VAL A 4 -16.54 4.23 0.86
C VAL A 4 -16.03 5.55 1.45
N ALA A 5 -16.39 5.85 2.70
CA ALA A 5 -15.90 7.05 3.39
C ALA A 5 -14.39 7.00 3.68
N VAL A 6 -13.86 5.82 4.03
CA VAL A 6 -12.41 5.61 4.18
C VAL A 6 -11.69 5.80 2.84
N GLY A 7 -12.24 5.25 1.75
CA GLY A 7 -11.67 5.41 0.41
C GLY A 7 -11.69 6.84 -0.11
N SER A 8 -12.69 7.65 0.25
CA SER A 8 -12.77 9.04 -0.19
C SER A 8 -11.82 10.00 0.54
N ARG A 9 -11.27 9.58 1.69
CA ARG A 9 -10.41 10.38 2.58
C ARG A 9 -11.03 11.73 2.99
N SER A 10 -12.33 11.92 2.80
CA SER A 10 -13.02 13.17 3.10
C SER A 10 -13.38 13.23 4.58
N GLU A 11 -12.91 14.27 5.28
CA GLU A 11 -13.25 14.54 6.69
C GLU A 11 -14.77 14.51 6.92
N ALA A 12 -15.53 15.20 6.05
CA ALA A 12 -16.99 15.29 6.17
C ALA A 12 -17.67 13.92 5.97
N ALA A 13 -17.23 13.15 4.98
CA ALA A 13 -17.78 11.82 4.72
C ALA A 13 -17.48 10.85 5.88
N LEU A 14 -16.27 10.90 6.44
CA LEU A 14 -15.87 10.08 7.58
C LEU A 14 -16.66 10.42 8.84
N ARG A 15 -16.85 11.72 9.15
CA ARG A 15 -17.68 12.16 10.27
C ARG A 15 -19.14 11.68 10.12
N ALA A 16 -19.71 11.82 8.92
CA ALA A 16 -21.07 11.38 8.64
C ALA A 16 -21.21 9.85 8.80
N ALA A 17 -20.30 9.07 8.23
CA ALA A 17 -20.33 7.61 8.31
C ALA A 17 -20.11 7.08 9.74
N LEU A 18 -19.25 7.73 10.53
CA LEU A 18 -19.04 7.38 11.93
C LEU A 18 -20.24 7.74 12.81
N ALA A 19 -20.88 8.89 12.57
CA ALA A 19 -22.11 9.26 13.28
C ALA A 19 -23.26 8.29 12.99
N GLU A 20 -23.42 7.87 11.74
CA GLU A 20 -24.39 6.84 11.35
C GLU A 20 -24.09 5.49 12.01
N ALA A 21 -22.82 5.05 11.98
CA ALA A 21 -22.41 3.81 12.64
C ALA A 21 -22.69 3.83 14.15
N ALA A 22 -22.44 4.96 14.81
CA ALA A 22 -22.74 5.15 16.23
C ALA A 22 -24.25 5.11 16.52
N ALA A 23 -25.07 5.75 15.67
CA ALA A 23 -26.53 5.72 15.79
C ALA A 23 -27.12 4.30 15.66
N LEU A 24 -26.47 3.46 14.87
CA LEU A 24 -26.84 2.05 14.68
C LEU A 24 -26.19 1.09 15.70
N GLY A 25 -25.38 1.60 16.64
CA GLY A 25 -24.66 0.78 17.61
C GLY A 25 -23.61 -0.15 16.99
N ILE A 26 -23.15 0.14 15.77
CA ILE A 26 -22.13 -0.66 15.08
C ILE A 26 -20.78 -0.44 15.75
N GLN A 27 -20.12 -1.54 16.14
CA GLN A 27 -18.77 -1.54 16.69
C GLN A 27 -17.89 -2.51 15.89
N GLY A 28 -16.57 -2.38 16.03
CA GLY A 28 -15.61 -3.34 15.48
C GLY A 28 -14.46 -2.70 14.71
N SER A 29 -13.75 -3.53 13.95
CA SER A 29 -12.54 -3.15 13.22
C SER A 29 -12.79 -2.08 12.15
N ALA A 30 -13.94 -2.14 11.45
CA ALA A 30 -14.30 -1.15 10.44
C ALA A 30 -14.47 0.26 11.02
N VAL A 31 -15.13 0.39 12.17
CA VAL A 31 -15.29 1.68 12.88
C VAL A 31 -13.94 2.21 13.35
N LYS A 32 -13.07 1.35 13.92
CA LYS A 32 -11.72 1.74 14.33
C LYS A 32 -10.88 2.24 13.14
N LYS A 33 -10.96 1.59 11.99
CA LYS A 33 -10.29 2.02 10.76
C LYS A 33 -10.80 3.39 10.28
N ALA A 34 -12.12 3.58 10.24
CA ALA A 34 -12.72 4.85 9.86
C ALA A 34 -12.37 5.98 10.84
N ALA A 35 -12.34 5.71 12.15
CA ALA A 35 -11.89 6.68 13.14
C ALA A 35 -10.43 7.07 12.93
N ALA A 36 -9.52 6.12 12.73
CA ALA A 36 -8.12 6.40 12.45
C ALA A 36 -7.94 7.21 11.15
N ALA A 37 -8.71 6.89 10.11
CA ALA A 37 -8.73 7.67 8.86
C ALA A 37 -9.22 9.10 9.08
N LEU A 38 -10.22 9.31 9.94
CA LEU A 38 -10.69 10.66 10.29
C LEU A 38 -9.61 11.47 11.00
N VAL A 39 -8.91 10.88 11.98
CA VAL A 39 -7.82 11.57 12.68
C VAL A 39 -6.72 11.98 11.69
N ARG A 40 -6.35 11.10 10.76
CA ARG A 40 -5.40 11.44 9.67
C ARG A 40 -5.89 12.57 8.79
N ALA A 41 -7.15 12.53 8.33
CA ALA A 41 -7.72 13.57 7.48
C ALA A 41 -7.76 14.94 8.18
N VAL A 42 -8.07 14.97 9.49
CA VAL A 42 -8.03 16.20 10.29
C VAL A 42 -6.59 16.70 10.42
N ALA A 43 -5.62 15.83 10.72
CA ALA A 43 -4.21 16.22 10.83
C ALA A 43 -3.65 16.76 9.50
N THR A 44 -4.01 16.16 8.35
CA THR A 44 -3.65 16.68 7.02
C THR A 44 -4.19 18.09 6.82
N LYS A 45 -5.46 18.32 7.12
CA LYS A 45 -6.08 19.63 6.98
C LYS A 45 -5.47 20.68 7.90
N GLU A 46 -5.18 20.32 9.15
CA GLU A 46 -4.48 21.20 10.10
C GLU A 46 -3.10 21.61 9.58
N LEU A 47 -2.39 20.68 8.92
CA LEU A 47 -1.10 20.92 8.29
C LEU A 47 -1.21 21.88 7.10
N GLU A 48 -2.20 21.67 6.22
CA GLU A 48 -2.49 22.56 5.10
C GLU A 48 -2.86 23.98 5.58
N ASP A 49 -3.78 24.08 6.54
CA ASP A 49 -4.22 25.36 7.13
C ASP A 49 -3.06 26.10 7.82
N ALA A 50 -2.17 25.37 8.51
CA ALA A 50 -1.00 25.95 9.14
C ALA A 50 0.02 26.47 8.12
N THR A 51 0.22 25.73 7.02
CA THR A 51 1.10 26.11 5.91
C THR A 51 0.56 27.35 5.19
N ALA A 52 -0.74 27.38 4.87
CA ALA A 52 -1.38 28.54 4.24
C ALA A 52 -1.34 29.80 5.12
N ALA A 53 -1.36 29.65 6.45
CA ALA A 53 -1.35 30.77 7.39
C ALA A 53 0.02 31.44 7.60
N LEU A 54 1.11 30.90 7.04
CA LEU A 54 2.47 31.42 7.24
C LEU A 54 2.64 32.88 6.79
N GLY A 55 1.92 33.32 5.76
CA GLY A 55 1.98 34.70 5.27
C GLY A 55 1.19 35.71 6.09
N ALA A 56 0.32 35.28 7.01
CA ALA A 56 -0.71 36.15 7.58
C ALA A 56 -0.48 36.57 9.04
N LYS A 57 0.35 35.86 9.82
CA LYS A 57 0.49 36.08 11.28
C LYS A 57 1.91 35.79 11.78
N GLU A 58 2.34 36.52 12.81
CA GLU A 58 3.62 36.28 13.51
C GLU A 58 3.71 34.86 14.09
N ASP A 59 2.58 34.27 14.50
CA ASP A 59 2.52 32.92 15.09
C ASP A 59 2.52 31.76 14.08
N GLY A 60 2.68 32.04 12.77
CA GLY A 60 2.59 31.03 11.71
C GLY A 60 3.55 29.85 11.92
N GLY A 61 4.79 30.12 12.36
CA GLY A 61 5.80 29.09 12.61
C GLY A 61 5.43 28.14 13.75
N GLN A 62 4.86 28.67 14.85
CA GLN A 62 4.45 27.84 15.99
C GLN A 62 3.25 26.94 15.62
N ARG A 63 2.31 27.45 14.82
CA ARG A 63 1.19 26.63 14.32
C ARG A 63 1.67 25.51 13.40
N LEU A 64 2.58 25.82 12.46
CA LEU A 64 3.16 24.82 11.58
C LEU A 64 3.91 23.74 12.36
N ARG A 65 4.70 24.14 13.37
CA ARG A 65 5.39 23.19 14.26
C ARG A 65 4.42 22.23 14.93
N LEU A 66 3.33 22.74 15.52
CA LEU A 66 2.34 21.90 16.21
C LEU A 66 1.62 20.96 15.23
N ALA A 67 1.23 21.47 14.06
CA ALA A 67 0.58 20.66 13.04
C ALA A 67 1.50 19.56 12.52
N LEU A 68 2.80 19.85 12.33
CA LEU A 68 3.78 18.86 11.88
C LEU A 68 3.98 17.76 12.93
N VAL A 69 4.10 18.12 14.22
CA VAL A 69 4.20 17.12 15.30
C VAL A 69 2.95 16.23 15.32
N HIS A 70 1.76 16.82 15.26
CA HIS A 70 0.51 16.05 15.24
C HIS A 70 0.41 15.13 14.02
N ALA A 71 0.82 15.61 12.84
CA ALA A 71 0.84 14.83 11.61
C ALA A 71 1.79 13.61 11.71
N LEU A 72 2.94 13.75 12.37
CA LEU A 72 3.88 12.65 12.61
C LEU A 72 3.37 11.65 13.64
N GLU A 73 2.73 12.12 14.72
CA GLU A 73 2.15 11.25 15.76
C GLU A 73 1.01 10.39 15.22
N VAL A 74 0.18 10.96 14.34
CA VAL A 74 -0.98 10.29 13.75
C VAL A 74 -0.61 9.47 12.51
N GLY A 75 0.49 9.80 11.85
CA GLY A 75 0.97 9.14 10.64
C GLY A 75 0.11 9.48 9.41
N ILE A 76 0.13 10.75 8.98
CA ILE A 76 -0.59 11.18 7.77
C ILE A 76 -0.15 10.40 6.51
N GLU A 77 -1.08 10.22 5.57
CA GLU A 77 -0.85 9.47 4.33
C GLU A 77 -0.70 10.38 3.09
N ASP A 78 -0.78 11.70 3.26
CA ASP A 78 -0.69 12.68 2.18
C ASP A 78 0.75 13.18 2.02
N THR A 79 1.43 12.71 0.97
CA THR A 79 2.81 13.06 0.65
C THR A 79 2.97 14.51 0.25
N VAL A 80 2.00 15.07 -0.48
CA VAL A 80 2.06 16.44 -1.00
C VAL A 80 1.91 17.43 0.15
N ALA A 81 0.94 17.21 1.03
CA ALA A 81 0.74 18.06 2.21
C ALA A 81 1.97 18.05 3.13
N LEU A 82 2.58 16.87 3.36
CA LEU A 82 3.77 16.73 4.20
C LEU A 82 5.00 17.42 3.59
N ASP A 83 5.22 17.23 2.29
CA ASP A 83 6.35 17.84 1.57
C ASP A 83 6.26 19.37 1.54
N THR A 84 5.07 19.90 1.22
CA THR A 84 4.81 21.35 1.23
C THR A 84 5.03 21.95 2.63
N ALA A 85 4.57 21.25 3.67
CA ALA A 85 4.76 21.69 5.05
C ALA A 85 6.23 21.64 5.50
N LEU A 86 6.99 20.64 5.03
CA LEU A 86 8.43 20.52 5.26
C LEU A 86 9.21 21.66 4.61
N GLU A 87 8.93 21.98 3.35
CA GLU A 87 9.55 23.12 2.66
C GLU A 87 9.30 24.42 3.44
N ALA A 88 8.03 24.66 3.80
CA ALA A 88 7.65 25.85 4.53
C ALA A 88 8.27 25.90 5.95
N ALA A 89 8.45 24.74 6.59
CA ALA A 89 9.13 24.61 7.88
C ALA A 89 10.63 24.91 7.78
N ARG A 90 11.30 24.49 6.70
CA ARG A 90 12.71 24.81 6.42
C ARG A 90 12.90 26.32 6.23
N GLU A 91 12.04 26.96 5.44
CA GLU A 91 12.09 28.41 5.21
C GLU A 91 11.95 29.22 6.51
N ARG A 92 11.22 28.68 7.48
CA ARG A 92 11.02 29.29 8.80
C ARG A 92 12.08 28.93 9.83
N GLY A 93 13.06 28.10 9.47
CA GLY A 93 14.11 27.67 10.37
C GLY A 93 13.56 26.92 11.59
N LEU A 94 12.53 26.07 11.39
CA LEU A 94 12.07 25.18 12.45
C LEU A 94 13.18 24.23 12.90
N ASP A 95 12.98 23.64 14.08
CA ASP A 95 13.93 22.72 14.73
C ASP A 95 14.44 21.63 13.75
N PRO A 96 15.75 21.53 13.49
CA PRO A 96 16.33 20.54 12.58
C PRO A 96 15.97 19.09 12.93
N ALA A 97 15.82 18.76 14.21
CA ALA A 97 15.45 17.41 14.63
C ALA A 97 14.02 17.05 14.19
N LEU A 98 13.09 18.01 14.26
CA LEU A 98 11.73 17.85 13.77
C LEU A 98 11.69 17.71 12.24
N LEU A 99 12.45 18.53 11.52
CA LEU A 99 12.57 18.45 10.06
C LEU A 99 13.09 17.07 9.64
N GLN A 100 14.15 16.58 10.28
CA GLN A 100 14.70 15.26 10.00
C GLN A 100 13.68 14.13 10.26
N ALA A 101 12.92 14.20 11.36
CA ALA A 101 11.89 13.22 11.66
C ALA A 101 10.78 13.21 10.60
N ALA A 102 10.36 14.39 10.15
CA ALA A 102 9.36 14.54 9.10
C ALA A 102 9.86 14.09 7.72
N GLU A 103 11.12 14.35 7.37
CA GLU A 103 11.74 13.86 6.14
C GLU A 103 11.80 12.33 6.11
N VAL A 104 12.20 11.68 7.22
CA VAL A 104 12.16 10.22 7.34
C VAL A 104 10.75 9.67 7.17
N ALA A 105 9.74 10.35 7.75
CA ALA A 105 8.34 9.97 7.59
C ALA A 105 7.87 10.11 6.13
N LEU A 106 8.25 11.20 5.45
CA LEU A 106 7.95 11.43 4.03
C LEU A 106 8.60 10.36 3.15
N THR A 107 9.89 10.06 3.34
CA THR A 107 10.59 9.01 2.59
C THR A 107 9.90 7.66 2.75
N ARG A 108 9.53 7.29 3.99
CA ARG A 108 8.79 6.04 4.26
C ARG A 108 7.44 6.03 3.53
N LEU A 109 6.71 7.15 3.56
CA LEU A 109 5.40 7.26 2.94
C LEU A 109 5.47 7.13 1.41
N VAL A 110 6.44 7.80 0.77
CA VAL A 110 6.71 7.68 -0.67
C VAL A 110 7.04 6.23 -1.04
N GLY A 111 7.93 5.58 -0.29
CA GLY A 111 8.24 4.17 -0.51
C GLY A 111 7.03 3.25 -0.35
N ALA A 112 6.14 3.52 0.61
CA ALA A 112 4.92 2.74 0.81
C ALA A 112 3.89 2.96 -0.31
N GLN A 113 3.75 4.19 -0.82
CA GLN A 113 2.86 4.51 -1.95
C GLN A 113 3.35 3.83 -3.24
N GLY A 114 4.64 3.96 -3.58
CA GLY A 114 5.21 3.30 -4.76
C GLY A 114 5.07 1.77 -4.70
N LEU A 115 5.20 1.18 -3.50
CA LEU A 115 4.97 -0.25 -3.31
C LEU A 115 3.51 -0.65 -3.52
N LEU A 116 2.56 0.18 -3.07
CA LEU A 116 1.13 -0.05 -3.29
C LEU A 116 0.79 0.01 -4.79
N GLU A 117 1.25 1.06 -5.49
CA GLU A 117 1.04 1.22 -6.93
C GLU A 117 1.60 0.02 -7.73
N ALA A 118 2.82 -0.42 -7.42
CA ALA A 118 3.41 -1.59 -8.07
C ALA A 118 2.64 -2.90 -7.76
N THR A 119 2.09 -3.02 -6.55
CA THR A 119 1.24 -4.15 -6.14
C THR A 119 -0.05 -4.19 -6.96
N GLU A 120 -0.65 -3.03 -7.21
CA GLU A 120 -1.88 -2.87 -7.99
C GLU A 120 -1.67 -3.07 -9.49
N ALA A 121 -0.52 -2.64 -10.02
CA ALA A 121 -0.15 -2.82 -11.43
C ALA A 121 0.03 -4.30 -11.84
N ARG A 122 0.25 -5.21 -10.87
CA ARG A 122 0.46 -6.65 -11.09
C ARG A 122 1.64 -6.99 -12.03
N ASP A 123 2.63 -6.11 -12.09
CA ASP A 123 3.86 -6.35 -12.85
C ASP A 123 4.96 -6.89 -11.92
N GLU A 124 5.50 -8.07 -12.24
CA GLU A 124 6.48 -8.78 -11.41
C GLU A 124 7.78 -7.98 -11.25
N SER A 125 8.28 -7.36 -12.32
CA SER A 125 9.52 -6.59 -12.31
C SER A 125 9.39 -5.31 -11.49
N SER A 126 8.34 -4.54 -11.76
CA SER A 126 8.06 -3.28 -11.08
C SER A 126 7.83 -3.49 -9.58
N LEU A 127 7.15 -4.58 -9.19
CA LEU A 127 6.95 -4.92 -7.78
C LEU A 127 8.25 -5.33 -7.08
N ALA A 128 9.16 -6.04 -7.76
CA ALA A 128 10.46 -6.39 -7.21
C ALA A 128 11.37 -5.17 -6.99
N GLU A 129 11.36 -4.22 -7.93
CA GLU A 129 12.06 -2.94 -7.81
C GLU A 129 11.46 -2.09 -6.68
N ALA A 130 10.13 -1.96 -6.64
CA ALA A 130 9.43 -1.23 -5.58
C ALA A 130 9.68 -1.82 -4.18
N LEU A 131 9.78 -3.14 -4.04
CA LEU A 131 10.16 -3.79 -2.78
C LEU A 131 11.56 -3.39 -2.32
N THR A 132 12.50 -3.25 -3.25
CA THR A 132 13.87 -2.83 -2.93
C THR A 132 13.88 -1.38 -2.46
N MET A 133 13.25 -0.48 -3.22
CA MET A 133 13.11 0.93 -2.84
C MET A 133 12.36 1.12 -1.51
N ALA A 134 11.28 0.36 -1.28
CA ALA A 134 10.52 0.43 -0.03
C ALA A 134 11.35 0.01 1.19
N ARG A 135 12.24 -0.99 1.06
CA ARG A 135 13.18 -1.37 2.13
C ARG A 135 14.17 -0.26 2.43
N GLU A 136 14.73 0.38 1.40
CA GLU A 136 15.65 1.51 1.54
C GLU A 136 14.96 2.72 2.19
N CYS A 137 13.66 2.93 1.89
CA CYS A 137 12.83 3.95 2.52
C CYS A 137 12.38 3.59 3.94
N GLY A 138 12.74 2.41 4.46
CA GLY A 138 12.37 1.98 5.81
C GLY A 138 10.87 1.74 5.99
N VAL A 139 10.19 1.25 4.95
CA VAL A 139 8.79 0.80 5.02
C VAL A 139 8.65 -0.37 6.00
N GLU A 140 7.51 -0.43 6.70
CA GLU A 140 7.27 -1.44 7.73
C GLU A 140 7.33 -2.88 7.19
N ALA A 141 7.95 -3.77 7.98
CA ALA A 141 8.11 -5.18 7.62
C ALA A 141 6.79 -5.92 7.35
N ALA A 142 5.68 -5.49 7.97
CA ALA A 142 4.37 -6.06 7.70
C ALA A 142 3.91 -5.76 6.26
N THR A 143 4.06 -4.52 5.81
CA THR A 143 3.75 -4.08 4.44
C THR A 143 4.66 -4.77 3.43
N LEU A 144 5.97 -4.84 3.70
CA LEU A 144 6.93 -5.54 2.86
C LEU A 144 6.57 -7.02 2.67
N ARG A 145 6.24 -7.74 3.76
CA ARG A 145 5.83 -9.16 3.68
C ARG A 145 4.56 -9.36 2.83
N GLY A 146 3.62 -8.43 2.90
CA GLY A 146 2.42 -8.46 2.06
C GLY A 146 2.77 -8.36 0.56
N ALA A 147 3.63 -7.42 0.20
CA ALA A 147 4.09 -7.26 -1.18
C ALA A 147 4.98 -8.43 -1.66
N GLU A 148 5.84 -8.99 -0.80
CA GLU A 148 6.63 -10.19 -1.11
C GLU A 148 5.75 -11.42 -1.36
N ALA A 149 4.66 -11.58 -0.59
CA ALA A 149 3.67 -12.63 -0.85
C ALA A 149 3.00 -12.43 -2.21
N LYS A 150 2.67 -11.17 -2.56
CA LYS A 150 2.10 -10.85 -3.87
C LYS A 150 3.07 -11.15 -5.01
N LEU A 151 4.36 -10.81 -4.86
CA LEU A 151 5.39 -11.09 -5.85
C LEU A 151 5.52 -12.60 -6.09
N ARG A 152 5.54 -13.41 -5.01
CA ARG A 152 5.53 -14.88 -5.13
C ARG A 152 4.31 -15.40 -5.86
N GLN A 153 3.13 -14.85 -5.57
CA GLN A 153 1.89 -15.20 -6.28
C GLN A 153 1.99 -14.93 -7.79
N LEU A 154 2.54 -13.77 -8.19
CA LEU A 154 2.72 -13.41 -9.60
C LEU A 154 3.71 -14.36 -10.29
N ALA A 155 4.86 -14.60 -9.67
CA ALA A 155 5.88 -15.51 -10.19
C ALA A 155 5.35 -16.94 -10.36
N ALA A 156 4.63 -17.47 -9.36
CA ALA A 156 4.02 -18.80 -9.43
C ALA A 156 2.94 -18.89 -10.52
N THR A 157 2.15 -17.82 -10.69
CA THR A 157 1.15 -17.74 -11.77
C THR A 157 1.82 -17.77 -13.15
N ARG A 158 2.90 -17.01 -13.35
CA ARG A 158 3.68 -17.02 -14.60
C ARG A 158 4.28 -18.40 -14.89
N GLN A 159 4.86 -19.05 -13.88
CA GLN A 159 5.40 -20.40 -14.02
C GLN A 159 4.32 -21.42 -14.38
N LEU A 160 3.14 -21.33 -13.78
CA LEU A 160 2.01 -22.20 -14.10
C LEU A 160 1.56 -22.04 -15.55
N VAL A 161 1.46 -20.80 -16.05
CA VAL A 161 1.12 -20.52 -17.45
C VAL A 161 2.18 -21.10 -18.39
N ALA A 162 3.47 -20.85 -18.14
CA ALA A 162 4.55 -21.36 -18.97
C ALA A 162 4.58 -22.91 -19.00
N ALA A 163 4.36 -23.57 -17.85
CA ALA A 163 4.29 -25.02 -17.78
C ALA A 163 3.11 -25.59 -18.58
N ARG A 164 1.93 -24.94 -18.52
CA ARG A 164 0.76 -25.33 -19.33
C ARG A 164 1.03 -25.19 -20.82
N GLU A 165 1.62 -24.06 -21.23
CA GLU A 165 1.95 -23.81 -22.64
C GLU A 165 2.96 -24.84 -23.18
N LEU A 166 3.95 -25.22 -22.37
CA LEU A 166 4.90 -26.27 -22.72
C LEU A 166 4.19 -27.61 -22.92
N VAL A 167 3.36 -28.04 -21.97
CA VAL A 167 2.64 -29.32 -22.10
C VAL A 167 1.72 -29.31 -23.31
N ALA A 168 0.95 -28.24 -23.53
CA ALA A 168 0.07 -28.11 -24.70
C ALA A 168 0.85 -28.17 -26.04
N ALA A 169 2.04 -27.56 -26.10
CA ALA A 169 2.90 -27.62 -27.27
C ALA A 169 3.44 -29.05 -27.51
N LEU A 170 3.81 -29.75 -26.44
CA LEU A 170 4.32 -31.12 -26.52
C LEU A 170 3.22 -32.13 -26.90
N GLU A 171 2.00 -31.96 -26.40
CA GLU A 171 0.82 -32.75 -26.78
C GLU A 171 0.56 -32.67 -28.27
N LEU A 172 0.65 -31.47 -28.85
CA LEU A 172 0.47 -31.25 -30.29
C LEU A 172 1.49 -32.03 -31.13
N THR A 173 2.69 -32.26 -30.59
CA THR A 173 3.76 -33.02 -31.26
C THR A 173 3.77 -34.51 -30.90
N GLY A 174 2.95 -34.95 -29.95
CA GLY A 174 2.98 -36.31 -29.39
C GLY A 174 4.26 -36.63 -28.59
N ALA A 175 4.98 -35.62 -28.12
CA ALA A 175 6.29 -35.74 -27.48
C ALA A 175 6.30 -35.39 -25.98
N VAL A 176 5.16 -35.50 -25.30
CA VAL A 176 5.08 -35.22 -23.85
C VAL A 176 5.92 -36.24 -23.08
N ALA A 177 6.94 -35.79 -22.38
CA ALA A 177 7.71 -36.63 -21.47
C ALA A 177 7.17 -36.52 -20.03
N GLU A 178 7.42 -37.55 -19.22
CA GLU A 178 7.09 -37.53 -17.79
C GLU A 178 7.78 -36.38 -17.03
N GLU A 179 8.94 -35.93 -17.50
CA GLU A 179 9.69 -34.80 -16.92
C GLU A 179 8.93 -33.47 -17.07
N ASP A 180 8.20 -33.29 -18.18
CA ASP A 180 7.39 -32.10 -18.45
C ASP A 180 6.14 -32.10 -17.57
N LEU A 181 5.48 -33.25 -17.42
CA LEU A 181 4.36 -33.44 -16.50
C LEU A 181 4.78 -33.23 -15.04
N ALA A 182 5.99 -33.68 -14.67
CA ALA A 182 6.56 -33.43 -13.35
C ALA A 182 6.79 -31.92 -13.11
N SER A 183 7.25 -31.19 -14.14
CA SER A 183 7.41 -29.74 -14.08
C SER A 183 6.07 -29.02 -13.90
N LEU A 184 5.01 -29.45 -14.60
CA LEU A 184 3.65 -28.93 -14.40
C LEU A 184 3.11 -29.22 -12.99
N ARG A 185 3.31 -30.43 -12.46
CA ARG A 185 2.94 -30.80 -11.09
C ARG A 185 3.66 -29.93 -10.05
N ALA A 186 4.95 -29.65 -10.24
CA ALA A 186 5.72 -28.78 -9.35
C ALA A 186 5.19 -27.34 -9.39
N ALA A 187 4.93 -26.80 -10.59
CA ALA A 187 4.35 -25.45 -10.74
C ALA A 187 2.96 -25.34 -10.10
N LEU A 188 2.14 -26.38 -10.19
CA LEU A 188 0.82 -26.45 -9.52
C LEU A 188 0.93 -26.37 -8.00
N VAL A 189 1.90 -27.09 -7.40
CA VAL A 189 2.12 -27.06 -5.94
C VAL A 189 2.55 -25.66 -5.50
N GLU A 190 3.51 -25.05 -6.20
CA GLU A 190 3.98 -23.70 -5.88
C GLU A 190 2.86 -22.66 -6.05
N ALA A 191 2.09 -22.74 -7.14
CA ALA A 191 0.94 -21.87 -7.37
C ALA A 191 -0.08 -21.95 -6.24
N ARG A 192 -0.40 -23.15 -5.74
CA ARG A 192 -1.30 -23.32 -4.57
C ARG A 192 -0.71 -22.71 -3.29
N VAL A 193 0.56 -22.98 -3.00
CA VAL A 193 1.25 -22.44 -1.81
C VAL A 193 1.32 -20.90 -1.86
N ALA A 194 1.51 -20.33 -3.04
CA ALA A 194 1.56 -18.89 -3.26
C ALA A 194 0.16 -18.24 -3.32
N GLY A 195 -0.93 -19.03 -3.24
CA GLY A 195 -2.30 -18.54 -3.30
C GLY A 195 -2.72 -18.04 -4.68
N ALA A 196 -2.25 -18.67 -5.76
CA ALA A 196 -2.69 -18.40 -7.12
C ALA A 196 -4.20 -18.63 -7.29
N ASN A 197 -4.77 -18.15 -8.40
CA ASN A 197 -6.20 -18.28 -8.68
C ASN A 197 -6.61 -19.77 -8.81
N GLU A 198 -7.59 -20.20 -8.02
CA GLU A 198 -8.08 -21.59 -8.01
C GLU A 198 -8.58 -22.08 -9.38
N GLY A 199 -9.18 -21.21 -10.19
CA GLY A 199 -9.60 -21.55 -11.54
C GLY A 199 -8.41 -21.90 -12.45
N ALA A 200 -7.35 -21.10 -12.40
CA ALA A 200 -6.12 -21.37 -13.16
C ALA A 200 -5.44 -22.67 -12.69
N VAL A 201 -5.46 -22.94 -11.38
CA VAL A 201 -4.96 -24.18 -10.79
C VAL A 201 -5.79 -25.39 -11.21
N ALA A 202 -7.13 -25.28 -11.20
CA ALA A 202 -8.03 -26.35 -11.60
C ALA A 202 -7.87 -26.70 -13.10
N GLU A 203 -7.83 -25.69 -13.97
CA GLU A 203 -7.58 -25.90 -15.40
C GLU A 203 -6.25 -26.58 -15.67
N ALA A 204 -5.18 -26.17 -14.97
CA ALA A 204 -3.87 -26.80 -15.09
C ALA A 204 -3.85 -28.23 -14.55
N THR A 205 -4.66 -28.52 -13.52
CA THR A 205 -4.80 -29.88 -12.97
C THR A 205 -5.49 -30.80 -13.98
N ALA A 206 -6.48 -30.30 -14.72
CA ALA A 206 -7.20 -31.09 -15.73
C ALA A 206 -6.31 -31.52 -16.91
N VAL A 207 -5.18 -30.86 -17.17
CA VAL A 207 -4.20 -31.28 -18.19
C VAL A 207 -3.45 -32.55 -17.75
N LEU A 208 -3.43 -32.86 -16.46
CA LEU A 208 -2.77 -34.05 -15.91
C LEU A 208 -3.68 -35.29 -15.85
N GLU A 209 -4.97 -35.14 -16.15
CA GLU A 209 -6.00 -36.20 -16.10
C GLU A 209 -6.29 -36.78 -17.50
#